data_AF-A0A7C7DY88-F1
#
_entry.id   AF-A0A7C7DY88-F1
#
_cell.length_a   1.000
_cell.length_b   1.000
_cell.length_c   1.000
_cell.angle_alpha   90.00
_cell.angle_beta   90.00
_cell.angle_gamma   90.00
#
_symmetry.space_group_name_H-M   'P 1'
#
loop_
_entity.id
_entity.type
_entity.pdbx_description
1 polymer ?
#
loop_
_entity_poly.entity_id
_entity_poly.type
_entity_poly.pdbx_seq_one_letter_code
_entity_poly.pdbx_strand_id
1 'polypeptide(L)'
;MEIETLTQFSDETNHPMVVLRFVKRGCTDRVIVDGEQRLRHQIELTDNFSWRITDDHARYFDGPKLGDYMIASSGMTVGKNEYFVRKIENGMIVEPYEFEFFDDPITLERERERARLGKLSTSQIEKIKRQAAAGLTRRNVRVVRRAQPVRIAIPHPDYRYYNKGTNAIVYCDPTHVIYWRDNGDAVLTFKKNGNWYLHGVGGQPYFGREGLTWQLIAQNLYIRYLPEGYILDSGAPCAFLRAGIEHDELYFILGWALTNLCNRLLKEVINHTKNIQGKDFERLPYPWWVPEVNKQAAIAHVRQMIVAAQQGIRYTRESAEIRQLEVMYAFSETAHCITPAPVLPVQAALFVLP
;
A
#
# COMPACT_ATOMS: atom_id res chain seq x y z
N MET A 1 6.13 -34.05 -1.55
CA MET A 1 7.10 -32.98 -1.88
C MET A 1 7.88 -32.69 -0.61
N GLU A 2 9.17 -32.48 -0.70
CA GLU A 2 10.05 -32.19 0.43
C GLU A 2 10.85 -30.93 0.14
N ILE A 3 10.97 -30.07 1.15
CA ILE A 3 11.64 -28.77 1.12
C ILE A 3 12.67 -28.76 2.25
N GLU A 4 13.94 -28.52 1.94
CA GLU A 4 15.02 -28.45 2.95
C GLU A 4 15.77 -27.13 2.81
N THR A 5 15.91 -26.38 3.91
CA THR A 5 16.71 -25.16 3.98
C THR A 5 18.19 -25.53 4.00
N LEU A 6 18.96 -24.88 3.13
CA LEU A 6 20.41 -25.04 3.09
C LEU A 6 21.08 -24.04 4.03
N THR A 7 21.94 -24.55 4.91
CA THR A 7 22.78 -23.73 5.78
C THR A 7 23.89 -23.03 5.02
N GLN A 8 24.38 -23.64 3.93
CA GLN A 8 25.34 -23.08 2.99
C GLN A 8 25.01 -23.60 1.58
N PHE A 9 25.07 -22.72 0.58
CA PHE A 9 24.88 -23.09 -0.84
C PHE A 9 26.14 -22.85 -1.66
N SER A 10 26.70 -21.64 -1.60
CA SER A 10 27.98 -21.30 -2.22
C SER A 10 28.64 -20.11 -1.51
N ASP A 11 29.94 -19.92 -1.73
CA ASP A 11 30.67 -18.77 -1.19
C ASP A 11 30.33 -17.45 -1.92
N GLU A 12 29.55 -17.53 -3.00
CA GLU A 12 29.13 -16.38 -3.82
C GLU A 12 27.82 -15.75 -3.32
N THR A 13 27.05 -16.44 -2.46
CA THR A 13 25.77 -15.91 -1.95
C THR A 13 25.53 -16.26 -0.49
N ASN A 14 25.15 -15.24 0.28
CA ASN A 14 24.71 -15.39 1.67
C ASN A 14 23.18 -15.44 1.80
N HIS A 15 22.46 -15.57 0.67
CA HIS A 15 21.00 -15.67 0.70
C HIS A 15 20.57 -17.08 1.14
N PRO A 16 19.53 -17.20 1.99
CA PRO A 16 18.96 -18.50 2.32
C PRO A 16 18.47 -19.21 1.06
N MET A 17 18.90 -20.45 0.87
CA MET A 17 18.52 -21.29 -0.25
C MET A 17 17.70 -22.47 0.26
N VAL A 18 16.84 -23.02 -0.60
CA VAL A 18 16.07 -24.24 -0.31
C VAL A 18 16.26 -25.26 -1.43
N VAL A 19 16.29 -26.55 -1.08
CA VAL A 19 16.21 -27.66 -2.02
C VAL A 19 14.78 -28.16 -2.05
N LEU A 20 14.21 -28.22 -3.26
CA LEU A 20 12.90 -28.78 -3.52
C LEU A 20 13.05 -30.18 -4.12
N ARG A 21 12.67 -31.22 -3.36
CA ARG A 21 12.61 -32.60 -3.85
C ARG A 21 11.17 -32.96 -4.17
N PHE A 22 10.93 -33.27 -5.44
CA PHE A 22 9.65 -33.77 -5.92
C PHE A 22 9.79 -35.21 -6.39
N VAL A 23 9.13 -36.14 -5.68
CA VAL A 23 9.06 -37.55 -6.07
C VAL A 23 7.63 -37.85 -6.48
N LYS A 24 7.42 -38.21 -7.76
CA LYS A 24 6.10 -38.59 -8.26
C LYS A 24 5.76 -40.02 -7.79
N ARG A 25 5.12 -40.14 -6.63
CA ARG A 25 4.57 -41.39 -6.08
C ARG A 25 3.17 -41.14 -5.52
N GLY A 26 2.13 -41.56 -6.24
CA GLY A 26 0.74 -41.42 -5.81
C GLY A 26 0.30 -39.97 -5.60
N CYS A 27 -0.82 -39.78 -4.89
CA CYS A 27 -1.30 -38.49 -4.41
C CYS A 27 -1.04 -38.43 -2.89
N THR A 28 -0.41 -37.36 -2.41
CA THR A 28 -0.19 -37.12 -0.99
C THR A 28 -0.80 -35.77 -0.60
N ASP A 29 -1.38 -35.72 0.59
CA ASP A 29 -1.92 -34.52 1.23
C ASP A 29 -0.86 -33.78 2.07
N ARG A 30 0.42 -34.18 1.96
CA ARG A 30 1.50 -33.71 2.84
C ARG A 30 2.68 -33.15 2.07
N VAL A 31 3.24 -32.08 2.62
CA VAL A 31 4.54 -31.51 2.25
C VAL A 31 5.45 -31.62 3.46
N ILE A 32 6.69 -32.06 3.26
CA ILE A 32 7.71 -32.07 4.33
C ILE A 32 8.53 -30.80 4.16
N VAL A 33 8.65 -29.98 5.20
CA VAL A 33 9.44 -28.74 5.22
C VAL A 33 10.39 -28.82 6.40
N ASP A 34 11.69 -28.85 6.15
CA ASP A 34 12.74 -28.98 7.17
C ASP A 34 12.51 -30.17 8.12
N GLY A 35 12.08 -31.31 7.56
CA GLY A 35 11.77 -32.53 8.30
C GLY A 35 10.40 -32.53 9.00
N GLU A 36 9.71 -31.40 9.03
CA GLU A 36 8.38 -31.31 9.62
C GLU A 36 7.28 -31.48 8.58
N GLN A 37 6.22 -32.17 8.96
CA GLN A 37 5.08 -32.38 8.07
C GLN A 37 4.14 -31.17 8.10
N ARG A 38 3.65 -30.78 6.92
CA ARG A 38 2.61 -29.79 6.71
C ARG A 38 1.49 -30.38 5.87
N LEU A 39 0.25 -30.09 6.25
CA LEU A 39 -0.92 -30.56 5.52
C LEU A 39 -1.23 -29.60 4.39
N ARG A 40 -1.49 -30.16 3.20
CA ARG A 40 -1.76 -29.41 1.98
C ARG A 40 -2.94 -28.45 2.15
N HIS A 41 -3.99 -28.89 2.84
CA HIS A 41 -5.17 -28.04 3.05
C HIS A 41 -4.83 -26.78 3.86
N GLN A 42 -3.86 -26.82 4.79
CA GLN A 42 -3.43 -25.65 5.55
C GLN A 42 -2.68 -24.66 4.67
N ILE A 43 -1.82 -25.16 3.78
CA ILE A 43 -1.12 -24.33 2.79
C ILE A 43 -2.14 -23.60 1.91
N GLU A 44 -3.20 -24.31 1.51
CA GLU A 44 -4.29 -23.79 0.69
C GLU A 44 -5.17 -22.75 1.40
N LEU A 45 -5.12 -22.62 2.73
CA LEU A 45 -5.78 -21.53 3.46
C LEU A 45 -5.20 -20.15 3.11
N THR A 46 -3.92 -20.13 2.75
CA THR A 46 -3.20 -18.90 2.37
C THR A 46 -3.26 -18.70 0.86
N ASP A 47 -3.64 -17.51 0.37
CA ASP A 47 -3.78 -17.29 -1.09
C ASP A 47 -2.44 -17.32 -1.85
N ASN A 48 -1.33 -17.23 -1.12
CA ASN A 48 0.01 -17.35 -1.66
C ASN A 48 0.58 -18.77 -1.52
N PHE A 49 -0.20 -19.74 -1.07
CA PHE A 49 0.20 -21.14 -0.85
C PHE A 49 1.48 -21.26 -0.01
N SER A 50 1.52 -20.53 1.10
CA SER A 50 2.68 -20.52 1.99
C SER A 50 2.88 -21.87 2.66
N TRP A 51 4.00 -22.52 2.34
CA TRP A 51 4.45 -23.74 3.04
C TRP A 51 5.07 -23.47 4.41
N ARG A 52 5.17 -22.20 4.83
CA ARG A 52 5.63 -21.82 6.17
C ARG A 52 4.50 -21.74 7.20
N ILE A 53 3.26 -21.94 6.78
CA ILE A 53 2.15 -22.06 7.72
C ILE A 53 2.39 -23.24 8.68
N THR A 54 2.13 -23.01 9.95
CA THR A 54 2.23 -23.99 11.03
C THR A 54 0.85 -24.27 11.58
N ASP A 55 0.67 -25.39 12.29
CA ASP A 55 -0.63 -25.78 12.85
C ASP A 55 -1.22 -24.70 13.78
N ASP A 56 -0.37 -24.03 14.58
CA ASP A 56 -0.79 -22.98 15.50
C ASP A 56 -1.21 -21.68 14.79
N HIS A 57 -0.72 -21.46 13.56
CA HIS A 57 -1.09 -20.33 12.71
C HIS A 57 -2.28 -20.63 11.79
N ALA A 58 -2.49 -21.89 11.38
CA ALA A 58 -3.51 -22.26 10.41
C ALA A 58 -4.91 -21.80 10.80
N ARG A 59 -5.28 -21.96 12.08
CA ARG A 59 -6.59 -21.54 12.64
C ARG A 59 -6.97 -20.08 12.37
N TYR A 60 -6.00 -19.17 12.22
CA TYR A 60 -6.31 -17.77 11.96
C TYR A 60 -6.78 -17.55 10.51
N PHE A 61 -6.32 -18.40 9.58
CA PHE A 61 -6.63 -18.31 8.15
C PHE A 61 -7.90 -19.06 7.73
N ASP A 62 -8.58 -19.73 8.65
CA ASP A 62 -9.82 -20.47 8.37
C ASP A 62 -11.05 -19.58 8.13
N GLY A 63 -10.93 -18.27 8.38
CA GLY A 63 -12.02 -17.31 8.20
C GLY A 63 -11.76 -16.26 7.13
N PRO A 64 -12.52 -15.15 7.17
CA PRO A 64 -12.37 -14.04 6.23
C PRO A 64 -10.97 -13.42 6.28
N LYS A 65 -10.61 -12.73 5.22
CA LYS A 65 -9.33 -12.03 5.06
C LYS A 65 -9.55 -10.52 5.12
N LEU A 66 -8.50 -9.76 5.41
CA LEU A 66 -8.58 -8.30 5.36
C LEU A 66 -8.99 -7.80 3.96
N GLY A 67 -8.64 -8.55 2.90
CA GLY A 67 -9.05 -8.27 1.52
C GLY A 67 -10.56 -8.32 1.27
N ASP A 68 -11.34 -8.98 2.13
CA ASP A 68 -12.82 -9.01 2.06
C ASP A 68 -13.44 -7.72 2.58
N TYR A 69 -12.74 -7.01 3.47
CA TYR A 69 -13.19 -5.76 4.10
C TYR A 69 -12.53 -4.53 3.49
N MET A 70 -11.28 -4.68 3.03
CA MET A 70 -10.45 -3.59 2.54
C MET A 70 -9.92 -3.89 1.14
N ILE A 71 -9.67 -2.83 0.39
CA ILE A 71 -8.92 -2.85 -0.85
C ILE A 71 -7.63 -2.06 -0.67
N ALA A 72 -6.50 -2.72 -0.90
CA ALA A 72 -5.19 -2.12 -0.82
C ALA A 72 -4.74 -1.63 -2.20
N SER A 73 -4.10 -0.46 -2.21
CA SER A 73 -3.53 0.16 -3.39
C SER A 73 -2.16 0.75 -3.06
N SER A 74 -1.37 0.99 -4.10
CA SER A 74 -0.22 1.88 -4.04
C SER A 74 -0.62 3.26 -4.57
N GLY A 75 0.08 4.30 -4.15
CA GLY A 75 -0.06 5.63 -4.71
C GLY A 75 0.69 5.82 -6.02
N MET A 76 0.85 7.06 -6.46
CA MET A 76 1.59 7.38 -7.67
C MET A 76 3.07 7.60 -7.39
N THR A 77 3.91 7.28 -8.37
CA THR A 77 5.29 7.78 -8.41
C THR A 77 5.30 9.16 -9.05
N VAL A 78 5.74 10.19 -8.34
CA VAL A 78 5.84 11.56 -8.89
C VAL A 78 6.91 11.67 -9.97
N GLY A 79 7.93 10.81 -9.93
CA GLY A 79 9.04 10.75 -10.88
C GLY A 79 10.15 11.75 -10.57
N LYS A 80 9.79 12.99 -10.21
CA LYS A 80 10.72 14.07 -9.82
C LYS A 80 10.23 14.77 -8.56
N ASN A 81 10.50 14.17 -7.39
CA ASN A 81 10.06 14.68 -6.10
C ASN A 81 10.58 16.10 -5.85
N GLU A 82 11.78 16.41 -6.29
CA GLU A 82 12.39 17.74 -6.17
C GLU A 82 11.54 18.84 -6.80
N TYR A 83 10.76 18.53 -7.84
CA TYR A 83 9.91 19.52 -8.51
C TYR A 83 8.58 19.72 -7.81
N PHE A 84 7.94 18.68 -7.27
CA PHE A 84 6.54 18.78 -6.84
C PHE A 84 6.31 18.54 -5.36
N VAL A 85 7.24 17.89 -4.64
CA VAL A 85 7.05 17.50 -3.24
C VAL A 85 7.90 18.39 -2.34
N ARG A 86 7.31 18.87 -1.24
CA ARG A 86 7.99 19.69 -0.23
C ARG A 86 7.85 19.06 1.14
N LYS A 87 8.93 19.12 1.91
CA LYS A 87 8.91 18.78 3.33
C LYS A 87 8.30 19.94 4.12
N ILE A 88 7.45 19.61 5.08
CA ILE A 88 6.87 20.58 6.02
C ILE A 88 7.85 20.79 7.16
N GLU A 89 8.15 22.03 7.48
CA GLU A 89 8.99 22.43 8.60
C GLU A 89 8.30 23.58 9.34
N ASN A 90 7.91 23.32 10.60
CA ASN A 90 7.20 24.28 11.46
C ASN A 90 5.94 24.88 10.79
N GLY A 91 5.13 24.04 10.16
CA GLY A 91 3.91 24.47 9.45
C GLY A 91 4.16 25.22 8.14
N MET A 92 5.40 25.27 7.67
CA MET A 92 5.79 25.99 6.46
C MET A 92 6.44 25.06 5.44
N ILE A 93 6.44 25.48 4.18
CA ILE A 93 7.28 24.92 3.12
C ILE A 93 8.10 26.02 2.45
N VAL A 94 9.16 25.63 1.76
CA VAL A 94 9.91 26.49 0.85
C VAL A 94 9.62 26.04 -0.58
N GLU A 95 9.05 26.90 -1.41
CA GLU A 95 8.75 26.65 -2.83
C GLU A 95 9.79 27.35 -3.72
N PRO A 96 10.77 26.62 -4.27
CA PRO A 96 11.79 27.19 -5.13
C PRO A 96 11.39 27.24 -6.61
N TYR A 97 10.23 26.71 -7.01
CA TYR A 97 9.83 26.62 -8.41
C TYR A 97 8.48 27.31 -8.69
N GLU A 98 8.28 27.60 -9.97
CA GLU A 98 7.00 27.91 -10.57
C GLU A 98 6.76 27.00 -11.78
N PHE A 99 5.49 26.84 -12.12
CA PHE A 99 5.04 25.91 -13.15
C PHE A 99 4.39 26.70 -14.27
N GLU A 100 5.05 26.75 -15.42
CA GLU A 100 4.57 27.43 -16.61
C GLU A 100 4.05 26.43 -17.62
N PHE A 101 2.82 26.60 -18.08
CA PHE A 101 2.29 25.79 -19.17
C PHE A 101 2.64 26.41 -20.51
N PHE A 102 2.97 25.57 -21.48
CA PHE A 102 3.25 25.99 -22.85
C PHE A 102 2.78 24.93 -23.84
N ASP A 103 2.56 25.37 -25.08
CA ASP A 103 2.24 24.47 -26.19
C ASP A 103 3.54 23.98 -26.83
N ASP A 104 3.83 22.70 -26.64
CA ASP A 104 5.05 22.05 -27.11
C ASP A 104 4.83 21.48 -28.51
N PRO A 105 5.52 21.99 -29.56
CA PRO A 105 5.36 21.47 -30.91
C PRO A 105 5.68 19.98 -30.99
N ILE A 106 4.79 19.22 -31.64
CA ILE A 106 5.02 17.80 -31.89
C ILE A 106 5.99 17.67 -33.06
N THR A 107 7.20 17.20 -32.80
CA THR A 107 8.23 16.96 -33.84
C THR A 107 8.74 15.52 -33.79
N LEU A 108 9.15 14.99 -34.94
CA LEU A 108 9.68 13.63 -35.03
C LEU A 108 10.95 13.44 -34.20
N GLU A 109 11.82 14.45 -34.15
CA GLU A 109 13.05 14.46 -33.37
C GLU A 109 12.77 14.29 -31.87
N ARG A 110 11.91 15.14 -31.30
CA ARG A 110 11.55 15.10 -29.87
C ARG A 110 10.82 13.83 -29.49
N GLU A 111 9.91 13.34 -30.34
CA GLU A 111 9.21 12.09 -30.07
C GLU A 111 10.14 10.87 -30.16
N ARG A 112 11.20 10.92 -31.00
CA ARG A 112 12.25 9.91 -31.02
C ARG A 112 13.07 9.92 -29.73
N GLU A 113 13.50 11.08 -29.25
CA GLU A 113 14.25 11.19 -27.98
C GLU A 113 13.47 10.61 -26.79
N ARG A 114 12.14 10.78 -26.80
CA ARG A 114 11.25 10.26 -25.76
C ARG A 114 10.90 8.78 -25.90
N ALA A 115 11.10 8.21 -27.08
CA ALA A 115 10.76 6.82 -27.33
C ALA A 115 11.67 5.88 -26.54
N ARG A 116 11.12 4.75 -26.08
CA ARG A 116 11.92 3.72 -25.40
C ARG A 116 13.03 3.25 -26.35
N LEU A 117 14.29 3.42 -25.94
CA LEU A 117 15.48 3.12 -26.74
C LEU A 117 15.56 3.91 -28.07
N GLY A 118 14.87 5.05 -28.18
CA GLY A 118 14.84 5.84 -29.42
C GLY A 118 14.06 5.19 -30.57
N LYS A 119 13.31 4.12 -30.31
CA LYS A 119 12.64 3.32 -31.34
C LYS A 119 11.16 3.68 -31.47
N LEU A 120 10.77 4.09 -32.67
CA LEU A 120 9.39 4.30 -33.09
C LEU A 120 9.07 3.37 -34.27
N SER A 121 7.86 2.82 -34.30
CA SER A 121 7.38 2.06 -35.46
C SER A 121 7.12 2.99 -36.66
N THR A 122 7.15 2.43 -37.87
CA THR A 122 6.86 3.18 -39.11
C THR A 122 5.51 3.90 -39.06
N SER A 123 4.48 3.23 -38.51
CA SER A 123 3.15 3.83 -38.35
C SER A 123 3.16 5.02 -37.38
N GLN A 124 3.93 4.97 -36.30
CA GLN A 124 4.06 6.08 -35.35
C GLN A 124 4.80 7.25 -35.99
N ILE A 125 5.86 6.98 -36.74
CA ILE A 125 6.63 8.02 -37.47
C ILE A 125 5.71 8.77 -38.44
N GLU A 126 4.94 8.07 -39.26
CA GLU A 126 4.02 8.70 -40.22
C GLU A 126 2.85 9.43 -39.53
N LYS A 127 2.41 8.96 -38.36
CA LYS A 127 1.46 9.71 -37.54
C LYS A 127 2.09 11.03 -37.05
N ILE A 128 3.29 10.98 -36.47
CA ILE A 128 3.97 12.15 -35.92
C ILE A 128 4.28 13.18 -37.02
N LYS A 129 4.74 12.74 -38.21
CA LYS A 129 4.97 13.62 -39.35
C LYS A 129 3.70 14.35 -39.78
N ARG A 130 2.55 13.65 -39.85
CA ARG A 130 1.26 14.27 -40.16
C ARG A 130 0.84 15.29 -39.10
N GLN A 131 1.03 14.97 -37.81
CA GLN A 131 0.74 15.90 -36.71
C GLN A 131 1.64 17.14 -36.77
N ALA A 132 2.92 16.96 -37.05
CA ALA A 132 3.89 18.04 -37.21
C ALA A 132 3.54 18.95 -38.40
N ALA A 133 3.21 18.36 -39.56
CA ALA A 133 2.80 19.10 -40.75
C ALA A 133 1.50 19.91 -40.55
N ALA A 134 0.60 19.42 -39.69
CA ALA A 134 -0.61 20.12 -39.28
C ALA A 134 -0.36 21.16 -38.17
N GLY A 135 0.88 21.39 -37.74
CA GLY A 135 1.23 22.37 -36.70
C GLY A 135 0.69 22.00 -35.31
N LEU A 136 0.39 20.73 -35.05
CA LEU A 136 -0.18 20.32 -33.77
C LEU A 136 0.84 20.46 -32.64
N THR A 137 0.35 20.93 -31.51
CA THR A 137 1.10 21.05 -30.28
C THR A 137 0.55 20.11 -29.21
N ARG A 138 1.33 19.92 -28.15
CA ARG A 138 0.92 19.23 -26.94
C ARG A 138 1.17 20.15 -25.75
N ARG A 139 0.14 20.40 -24.95
CA ARG A 139 0.30 21.13 -23.69
C ARG A 139 1.33 20.43 -22.81
N ASN A 140 2.32 21.18 -22.35
CA ASN A 140 3.39 20.72 -21.49
C ASN A 140 3.65 21.70 -20.36
N VAL A 141 4.44 21.28 -19.37
CA VAL A 141 4.77 22.10 -18.20
C VAL A 141 6.28 22.26 -18.09
N ARG A 142 6.71 23.50 -17.88
CA ARG A 142 8.08 23.86 -17.56
C ARG A 142 8.17 24.15 -16.06
N VAL A 143 9.18 23.55 -15.43
CA VAL A 143 9.52 23.84 -14.03
C VAL A 143 10.60 24.91 -14.04
N VAL A 144 10.25 26.13 -13.64
CA VAL A 144 11.15 27.28 -13.65
C VAL A 144 11.63 27.54 -12.22
N ARG A 145 12.94 27.64 -12.03
CA ARG A 145 13.52 27.95 -10.72
C ARG A 145 13.36 29.44 -10.45
N ARG A 146 12.75 29.77 -9.30
CA ARG A 146 12.62 31.14 -8.84
C ARG A 146 13.99 31.71 -8.47
N ALA A 147 14.19 32.99 -8.74
CA ALA A 147 15.36 33.72 -8.24
C ALA A 147 15.40 33.73 -6.71
N GLN A 148 14.24 33.84 -6.06
CA GLN A 148 14.08 33.75 -4.62
C GLN A 148 12.96 32.74 -4.28
N PRO A 149 13.27 31.66 -3.53
CA PRO A 149 12.24 30.73 -3.06
C PRO A 149 11.21 31.40 -2.15
N VAL A 150 9.96 30.97 -2.26
CA VAL A 150 8.84 31.53 -1.47
C VAL A 150 8.59 30.65 -0.25
N ARG A 151 8.36 31.26 0.92
CA ARG A 151 7.91 30.54 2.11
C ARG A 151 6.39 30.55 2.13
N ILE A 152 5.78 29.38 2.25
CA ILE A 152 4.32 29.21 2.19
C ILE A 152 3.86 28.49 3.46
N ALA A 153 2.84 29.03 4.13
CA ALA A 153 2.21 28.39 5.27
C ALA A 153 1.29 27.25 4.81
N ILE A 154 1.25 26.15 5.57
CA ILE A 154 0.39 25.00 5.33
C ILE A 154 -0.70 24.99 6.43
N PRO A 155 -1.98 24.77 6.08
CA PRO A 155 -2.51 24.39 4.76
C PRO A 155 -2.51 25.55 3.73
N HIS A 156 -2.38 25.20 2.44
CA HIS A 156 -2.43 26.14 1.32
C HIS A 156 -3.27 25.54 0.16
N PRO A 157 -4.09 26.33 -0.55
CA PRO A 157 -4.98 25.82 -1.61
C PRO A 157 -4.24 25.06 -2.73
N ASP A 158 -3.05 25.51 -3.10
CA ASP A 158 -2.24 24.89 -4.18
C ASP A 158 -1.50 23.62 -3.74
N TYR A 159 -1.56 23.24 -2.47
CA TYR A 159 -0.84 22.08 -1.94
C TYR A 159 -1.81 21.10 -1.27
N ARG A 160 -1.46 19.82 -1.32
CA ARG A 160 -2.15 18.77 -0.57
C ARG A 160 -1.14 17.96 0.23
N TYR A 161 -1.54 17.44 1.38
CA TYR A 161 -0.70 16.53 2.13
C TYR A 161 -0.35 15.32 1.29
N TYR A 162 0.91 14.89 1.36
CA TYR A 162 1.43 13.80 0.56
C TYR A 162 1.87 12.67 1.48
N ASN A 163 1.21 11.52 1.35
CA ASN A 163 1.44 10.38 2.24
C ASN A 163 2.78 9.71 1.91
N LYS A 164 3.83 10.05 2.66
CA LYS A 164 5.15 9.41 2.56
C LYS A 164 5.29 8.27 3.54
N GLY A 165 6.09 7.27 3.16
CA GLY A 165 6.45 6.15 4.04
C GLY A 165 7.18 6.64 5.29
N THR A 166 6.81 6.09 6.44
CA THR A 166 7.42 6.36 7.75
C THR A 166 7.28 5.13 8.64
N ASN A 167 8.19 4.97 9.60
CA ASN A 167 8.16 3.90 10.59
C ASN A 167 7.21 4.19 11.78
N ALA A 168 6.49 5.31 11.76
CA ALA A 168 5.49 5.62 12.79
C ALA A 168 4.28 4.66 12.69
N ILE A 169 3.70 4.33 13.85
CA ILE A 169 2.47 3.54 13.98
C ILE A 169 1.33 4.38 14.53
N VAL A 170 0.10 3.87 14.44
CA VAL A 170 -1.15 4.52 14.89
C VAL A 170 -1.50 5.76 14.07
N TYR A 171 -0.69 6.81 14.11
CA TYR A 171 -0.86 8.04 13.34
C TYR A 171 0.49 8.76 13.20
N CYS A 172 0.64 9.55 12.14
CA CYS A 172 1.79 10.41 11.93
C CYS A 172 1.33 11.72 11.30
N ASP A 173 1.81 12.84 11.84
CA ASP A 173 1.56 14.14 11.24
C ASP A 173 2.09 14.20 9.81
N PRO A 174 1.43 14.96 8.92
CA PRO A 174 1.92 15.14 7.57
C PRO A 174 3.33 15.72 7.59
N THR A 175 4.26 14.99 6.98
CA THR A 175 5.67 15.40 6.86
C THR A 175 5.94 16.11 5.53
N HIS A 176 5.06 15.93 4.55
CA HIS A 176 5.24 16.43 3.20
C HIS A 176 3.91 16.92 2.60
N VAL A 177 4.03 17.83 1.65
CA VAL A 177 2.96 18.21 0.72
C VAL A 177 3.41 18.01 -0.72
N ILE A 178 2.46 17.88 -1.62
CA ILE A 178 2.66 17.90 -3.07
C ILE A 178 1.95 19.12 -3.67
N TYR A 179 2.58 19.76 -4.66
CA TYR A 179 1.94 20.78 -5.48
C TYR A 179 0.77 20.15 -6.22
N TRP A 180 -0.44 20.60 -5.90
CA TRP A 180 -1.70 19.99 -6.33
C TRP A 180 -2.75 21.01 -6.75
N ARG A 181 -2.30 22.18 -7.23
CA ARG A 181 -3.19 23.17 -7.83
C ARG A 181 -3.94 22.55 -9.02
N ASP A 182 -5.19 22.95 -9.21
CA ASP A 182 -6.03 22.52 -10.33
C ASP A 182 -6.09 20.98 -10.44
N ASN A 183 -6.26 20.29 -9.31
CA ASN A 183 -6.27 18.83 -9.18
C ASN A 183 -4.95 18.16 -9.65
N GLY A 184 -3.82 18.84 -9.45
CA GLY A 184 -2.50 18.31 -9.78
C GLY A 184 -2.13 18.43 -11.25
N ASP A 185 -2.77 19.32 -12.00
CA ASP A 185 -2.60 19.47 -13.46
C ASP A 185 -1.13 19.55 -13.88
N ALA A 186 -0.30 20.32 -13.15
CA ALA A 186 1.14 20.41 -13.42
C ALA A 186 1.84 19.06 -13.24
N VAL A 187 1.58 18.33 -12.14
CA VAL A 187 2.18 17.03 -11.85
C VAL A 187 1.76 15.99 -12.88
N LEU A 188 0.46 15.96 -13.20
CA LEU A 188 -0.13 15.00 -14.14
C LEU A 188 0.33 15.26 -15.57
N THR A 189 0.39 16.53 -15.99
CA THR A 189 0.95 16.94 -17.29
C THR A 189 2.41 16.55 -17.39
N PHE A 190 3.22 16.83 -16.36
CA PHE A 190 4.63 16.42 -16.31
C PHE A 190 4.79 14.91 -16.46
N LYS A 191 4.02 14.12 -15.70
CA LYS A 191 4.04 12.65 -15.74
C LYS A 191 3.64 12.10 -17.12
N LYS A 192 2.51 12.56 -17.67
CA LYS A 192 2.00 12.16 -18.98
C LYS A 192 2.97 12.52 -20.11
N ASN A 193 3.71 13.61 -19.95
CA ASN A 193 4.70 14.06 -20.92
C ASN A 193 6.14 13.58 -20.63
N GLY A 194 6.34 12.86 -19.53
CA GLY A 194 7.62 12.25 -19.19
C GLY A 194 7.82 10.89 -19.86
N ASN A 195 8.79 10.14 -19.33
CA ASN A 195 9.03 8.75 -19.72
C ASN A 195 7.77 7.89 -19.53
N TRP A 196 7.59 6.91 -20.43
CA TRP A 196 6.39 6.07 -20.47
C TRP A 196 6.01 5.43 -19.12
N TYR A 197 6.99 5.05 -18.29
CA TYR A 197 6.75 4.42 -16.98
C TYR A 197 6.17 5.40 -15.94
N LEU A 198 6.20 6.71 -16.20
CA LEU A 198 5.59 7.73 -15.35
C LEU A 198 4.13 8.01 -15.70
N HIS A 199 3.59 7.48 -16.79
CA HIS A 199 2.24 7.84 -17.27
C HIS A 199 1.13 7.32 -16.34
N GLY A 200 1.41 6.25 -15.58
CA GLY A 200 0.46 5.70 -14.60
C GLY A 200 0.30 6.60 -13.37
N VAL A 201 -0.95 6.80 -12.95
CA VAL A 201 -1.33 7.42 -11.67
C VAL A 201 -1.93 6.34 -10.78
N GLY A 202 -1.05 5.49 -10.23
CA GLY A 202 -1.46 4.43 -9.31
C GLY A 202 -2.29 4.96 -8.15
N GLY A 203 -3.40 4.29 -7.85
CA GLY A 203 -4.26 4.63 -6.72
C GLY A 203 -5.04 5.94 -6.85
N GLN A 204 -5.10 6.58 -8.03
CA GLN A 204 -5.84 7.83 -8.23
C GLN A 204 -7.31 7.78 -7.75
N PRO A 205 -8.09 6.69 -7.96
CA PRO A 205 -9.46 6.61 -7.44
C PRO A 205 -9.56 6.67 -5.91
N TYR A 206 -8.43 6.54 -5.20
CA TYR A 206 -8.37 6.58 -3.75
C TYR A 206 -7.75 7.87 -3.19
N PHE A 207 -7.35 8.81 -4.04
CA PHE A 207 -6.83 10.09 -3.57
C PHE A 207 -7.88 10.82 -2.73
N GLY A 208 -7.46 11.35 -1.59
CA GLY A 208 -8.32 12.04 -0.65
C GLY A 208 -9.17 11.15 0.26
N ARG A 209 -9.19 9.83 0.07
CA ARG A 209 -9.98 8.92 0.92
C ARG A 209 -9.29 8.63 2.25
N GLU A 210 -10.09 8.47 3.30
CA GLU A 210 -9.67 7.93 4.60
C GLU A 210 -9.31 6.44 4.47
N GLY A 211 -8.30 6.00 5.22
CA GLY A 211 -7.95 4.59 5.25
C GLY A 211 -6.82 4.26 6.22
N LEU A 212 -6.06 3.23 5.88
CA LEU A 212 -4.83 2.84 6.56
C LEU A 212 -3.65 2.99 5.60
N THR A 213 -2.46 3.22 6.14
CA THR A 213 -1.23 3.26 5.34
C THR A 213 -0.04 2.72 6.12
N TRP A 214 1.00 2.28 5.43
CA TRP A 214 2.24 1.80 6.01
C TRP A 214 3.44 2.14 5.14
N GLN A 215 4.64 1.87 5.64
CA GLN A 215 5.87 1.99 4.85
C GLN A 215 6.09 0.73 4.00
N LEU A 216 6.28 0.89 2.68
CA LEU A 216 6.48 -0.22 1.75
C LEU A 216 7.69 -1.10 2.15
N ILE A 217 8.83 -0.46 2.44
CA ILE A 217 10.09 -1.14 2.74
C ILE A 217 10.35 -1.07 4.24
N ALA A 218 10.00 -2.14 4.96
CA ALA A 218 10.08 -2.21 6.42
C ALA A 218 10.24 -3.64 6.95
N GLN A 219 10.90 -3.77 8.10
CA GLN A 219 11.03 -5.06 8.79
C GLN A 219 9.72 -5.52 9.42
N ASN A 220 8.91 -4.58 9.90
CA ASN A 220 7.61 -4.81 10.51
C ASN A 220 6.54 -4.04 9.74
N LEU A 221 5.28 -4.42 9.93
CA LEU A 221 4.15 -3.62 9.47
C LEU A 221 4.03 -2.38 10.37
N TYR A 222 4.46 -1.23 9.86
CA TYR A 222 4.27 0.09 10.50
C TYR A 222 2.95 0.71 10.02
N ILE A 223 1.84 0.07 10.41
CA ILE A 223 0.48 0.50 10.05
C ILE A 223 0.09 1.76 10.84
N ARG A 224 -0.57 2.69 10.17
CA ARG A 224 -1.13 3.89 10.77
C ARG A 224 -2.42 4.29 10.06
N TYR A 225 -3.25 5.03 10.78
CA TYR A 225 -4.40 5.72 10.25
C TYR A 225 -3.97 6.77 9.21
N LEU A 226 -4.67 6.78 8.08
CA LEU A 226 -4.56 7.76 7.01
C LEU A 226 -5.83 8.63 7.01
N PRO A 227 -5.74 9.91 7.43
CA PRO A 227 -6.86 10.82 7.33
C PRO A 227 -7.24 11.12 5.86
N GLU A 228 -8.45 11.66 5.67
CA GLU A 228 -8.88 12.19 4.38
C GLU A 228 -7.99 13.33 3.86
N GLY A 229 -8.06 13.58 2.55
CA GLY A 229 -7.42 14.73 1.90
C GLY A 229 -5.97 14.53 1.44
N TYR A 230 -5.40 13.34 1.62
CA TYR A 230 -4.02 13.03 1.20
C TYR A 230 -3.93 12.59 -0.27
N ILE A 231 -2.83 12.98 -0.92
CA ILE A 231 -2.37 12.38 -2.17
C ILE A 231 -1.36 11.27 -1.84
N LEU A 232 -1.43 10.16 -2.58
CA LEU A 232 -0.79 8.91 -2.18
C LEU A 232 0.55 8.70 -2.91
N ASP A 233 1.60 8.34 -2.17
CA ASP A 233 2.91 7.98 -2.70
C ASP A 233 3.01 6.48 -2.98
N SER A 234 3.73 6.10 -4.03
CA SER A 234 3.95 4.67 -4.31
C SER A 234 4.76 3.95 -3.21
N GLY A 235 5.57 4.67 -2.43
CA GLY A 235 6.36 4.13 -1.31
C GLY A 235 5.58 4.01 0.01
N ALA A 236 4.30 4.43 0.03
CA ALA A 236 3.41 4.30 1.17
C ALA A 236 2.11 3.62 0.72
N PRO A 237 2.06 2.28 0.71
CA PRO A 237 0.83 1.57 0.37
C PRO A 237 -0.29 1.95 1.32
N CYS A 238 -1.50 1.87 0.83
CA CYS A 238 -2.70 2.25 1.55
C CYS A 238 -3.76 1.17 1.42
N ALA A 239 -4.69 1.10 2.37
CA ALA A 239 -5.86 0.26 2.32
C ALA A 239 -7.11 1.07 2.67
N PHE A 240 -8.20 0.83 1.96
CA PHE A 240 -9.46 1.57 2.08
C PHE A 240 -10.59 0.58 2.31
N LEU A 241 -11.56 0.92 3.15
CA LEU A 241 -12.77 0.10 3.30
C LEU A 241 -13.48 -0.07 1.94
N ARG A 242 -13.98 -1.27 1.70
CA ARG A 242 -14.87 -1.56 0.56
C ARG A 242 -16.24 -0.91 0.79
N ALA A 243 -16.96 -0.68 -0.30
CA ALA A 243 -18.32 -0.16 -0.22
C ALA A 243 -19.22 -1.13 0.57
N GLY A 244 -20.06 -0.60 1.45
CA GLY A 244 -20.98 -1.38 2.30
C GLY A 244 -20.35 -1.97 3.55
N ILE A 245 -19.06 -1.75 3.80
CA ILE A 245 -18.42 -2.11 5.07
C ILE A 245 -18.56 -0.96 6.06
N GLU A 246 -18.99 -1.28 7.28
CA GLU A 246 -19.16 -0.31 8.36
C GLU A 246 -17.85 0.42 8.68
N HIS A 247 -17.95 1.71 8.96
CA HIS A 247 -16.78 2.58 9.18
C HIS A 247 -15.92 2.11 10.36
N ASP A 248 -16.55 1.60 11.41
CA ASP A 248 -15.89 1.11 12.63
C ASP A 248 -14.89 -0.03 12.36
N GLU A 249 -15.07 -0.78 11.26
CA GLU A 249 -14.12 -1.81 10.84
C GLU A 249 -12.73 -1.25 10.54
N LEU A 250 -12.64 0.03 10.14
CA LEU A 250 -11.35 0.68 9.92
C LEU A 250 -10.48 0.67 11.20
N TYR A 251 -11.09 1.00 12.33
CA TYR A 251 -10.42 1.08 13.63
C TYR A 251 -10.15 -0.30 14.20
N PHE A 252 -11.07 -1.24 13.99
CA PHE A 252 -10.87 -2.64 14.37
C PHE A 252 -9.68 -3.25 13.60
N ILE A 253 -9.65 -3.10 12.27
CA ILE A 253 -8.55 -3.62 11.45
C ILE A 253 -7.22 -2.92 11.79
N LEU A 254 -7.23 -1.62 12.07
CA LEU A 254 -6.03 -0.92 12.55
C LEU A 254 -5.53 -1.52 13.87
N GLY A 255 -6.42 -1.76 14.85
CA GLY A 255 -6.07 -2.37 16.13
C GLY A 255 -5.43 -3.74 15.94
N TRP A 256 -6.00 -4.58 15.08
CA TRP A 256 -5.43 -5.87 14.73
C TRP A 256 -4.04 -5.76 14.11
N ALA A 257 -3.88 -4.89 13.12
CA ALA A 257 -2.65 -4.71 12.37
C ALA A 257 -1.49 -4.13 13.23
N LEU A 258 -1.81 -3.55 14.39
CA LEU A 258 -0.83 -3.08 15.36
C LEU A 258 -0.25 -4.21 16.23
N THR A 259 -0.93 -5.35 16.35
CA THR A 259 -0.49 -6.46 17.21
C THR A 259 0.79 -7.14 16.69
N ASN A 260 1.50 -7.79 17.60
CA ASN A 260 2.66 -8.62 17.31
C ASN A 260 2.23 -9.93 16.64
N LEU A 261 1.08 -10.48 17.00
CA LEU A 261 0.53 -11.65 16.31
C LEU A 261 0.30 -11.38 14.82
N CYS A 262 -0.37 -10.27 14.47
CA CYS A 262 -0.57 -9.90 13.07
C CYS A 262 0.77 -9.73 12.32
N ASN A 263 1.76 -9.08 12.96
CA ASN A 263 3.08 -8.92 12.36
C ASN A 263 3.82 -10.26 12.18
N ARG A 264 3.69 -11.21 13.11
CA ARG A 264 4.23 -12.58 12.95
C ARG A 264 3.55 -13.31 11.81
N LEU A 265 2.22 -13.30 11.73
CA LEU A 265 1.48 -13.91 10.63
C LEU A 265 1.88 -13.30 9.27
N LEU A 266 2.05 -11.98 9.21
CA LEU A 266 2.58 -11.32 8.01
C LEU A 266 3.97 -11.84 7.65
N LYS A 267 4.91 -11.88 8.59
CA LYS A 267 6.33 -12.09 8.29
C LYS A 267 6.76 -13.55 8.21
N GLU A 268 6.10 -14.42 8.96
CA GLU A 268 6.41 -15.84 9.03
C GLU A 268 5.62 -16.61 7.97
N VAL A 269 4.38 -16.19 7.68
CA VAL A 269 3.48 -16.90 6.76
C VAL A 269 3.32 -16.20 5.41
N ILE A 270 2.99 -14.90 5.37
CA ILE A 270 2.60 -14.24 4.10
C ILE A 270 3.77 -13.70 3.28
N ASN A 271 4.67 -12.93 3.89
CA ASN A 271 5.77 -12.23 3.23
C ASN A 271 6.96 -12.06 4.17
N HIS A 272 8.01 -12.86 3.94
CA HIS A 272 9.25 -12.86 4.72
C HIS A 272 10.25 -11.76 4.31
N THR A 273 9.92 -10.92 3.34
CA THR A 273 10.79 -9.84 2.84
C THR A 273 10.50 -8.51 3.52
N LYS A 274 11.33 -7.49 3.25
CA LYS A 274 11.08 -6.12 3.70
C LYS A 274 10.01 -5.39 2.87
N ASN A 275 9.66 -5.89 1.68
CA ASN A 275 8.77 -5.20 0.76
C ASN A 275 7.32 -5.62 1.01
N ILE A 276 6.63 -4.94 1.93
CA ILE A 276 5.26 -5.25 2.37
C ILE A 276 4.26 -4.56 1.43
N GLN A 277 3.73 -5.31 0.46
CA GLN A 277 2.83 -4.79 -0.57
C GLN A 277 1.36 -4.82 -0.14
N GLY A 278 0.50 -4.10 -0.88
CA GLY A 278 -0.95 -4.10 -0.64
C GLY A 278 -1.58 -5.49 -0.60
N LYS A 279 -1.15 -6.38 -1.51
CA LYS A 279 -1.66 -7.76 -1.56
C LYS A 279 -1.22 -8.61 -0.37
N ASP A 280 -0.11 -8.29 0.29
CA ASP A 280 0.29 -9.01 1.50
C ASP A 280 -0.62 -8.63 2.66
N PHE A 281 -0.99 -7.34 2.74
CA PHE A 281 -1.97 -6.87 3.72
C PHE A 281 -3.36 -7.49 3.49
N GLU A 282 -3.85 -7.53 2.25
CA GLU A 282 -5.15 -8.14 1.93
C GLU A 282 -5.24 -9.63 2.28
N ARG A 283 -4.10 -10.35 2.27
CA ARG A 283 -4.03 -11.78 2.59
C ARG A 283 -4.00 -12.07 4.09
N LEU A 284 -3.78 -11.06 4.93
CA LEU A 284 -3.82 -11.26 6.37
C LEU A 284 -5.23 -11.68 6.79
N PRO A 285 -5.35 -12.52 7.84
CA PRO A 285 -6.64 -12.92 8.32
C PRO A 285 -7.36 -11.73 8.96
N TYR A 286 -8.67 -11.65 8.75
CA TYR A 286 -9.53 -10.81 9.55
C TYR A 286 -9.74 -11.48 10.93
N PRO A 287 -9.72 -10.74 12.04
CA PRO A 287 -9.81 -11.30 13.39
C PRO A 287 -11.25 -11.72 13.76
N TRP A 288 -11.82 -12.65 13.00
CA TRP A 288 -13.18 -13.19 13.16
C TRP A 288 -13.39 -13.93 14.49
N TRP A 289 -12.30 -14.35 15.15
CA TRP A 289 -12.31 -15.04 16.44
C TRP A 289 -12.52 -14.10 17.63
N VAL A 290 -12.46 -12.78 17.42
CA VAL A 290 -12.59 -11.80 18.50
C VAL A 290 -14.06 -11.62 18.85
N PRO A 291 -14.48 -11.84 20.11
CA PRO A 291 -15.86 -11.61 20.53
C PRO A 291 -16.29 -10.16 20.34
N GLU A 292 -17.57 -9.93 20.07
CA GLU A 292 -18.11 -8.59 19.80
C GLU A 292 -17.78 -7.58 20.91
N VAL A 293 -17.82 -7.99 22.18
CA VAL A 293 -17.44 -7.13 23.32
C VAL A 293 -15.99 -6.65 23.23
N ASN A 294 -15.06 -7.52 22.81
CA ASN A 294 -13.65 -7.16 22.63
C ASN A 294 -13.45 -6.32 21.39
N LYS A 295 -14.20 -6.58 20.31
CA LYS A 295 -14.19 -5.78 19.10
C LYS A 295 -14.59 -4.33 19.38
N GLN A 296 -15.71 -4.13 20.08
CA GLN A 296 -16.17 -2.79 20.49
C GLN A 296 -15.15 -2.09 21.41
N ALA A 297 -14.56 -2.81 22.37
CA ALA A 297 -13.50 -2.28 23.22
C ALA A 297 -12.25 -1.87 22.42
N ALA A 298 -11.81 -2.70 21.47
CA ALA A 298 -10.66 -2.42 20.62
C ALA A 298 -10.90 -1.21 19.72
N ILE A 299 -12.09 -1.08 19.13
CA ILE A 299 -12.48 0.08 18.33
C ILE A 299 -12.41 1.37 19.16
N ALA A 300 -13.02 1.38 20.35
CA ALA A 300 -13.01 2.53 21.24
C ALA A 300 -11.57 2.90 21.66
N HIS A 301 -10.75 1.90 21.97
CA HIS A 301 -9.35 2.08 22.37
C HIS A 301 -8.51 2.68 21.24
N VAL A 302 -8.60 2.13 20.02
CA VAL A 302 -7.87 2.63 18.85
C VAL A 302 -8.26 4.06 18.52
N ARG A 303 -9.55 4.42 18.61
CA ARG A 303 -10.01 5.80 18.42
C ARG A 303 -9.35 6.76 19.40
N GLN A 304 -9.28 6.39 20.68
CA GLN A 304 -8.58 7.19 21.70
C GLN A 304 -7.09 7.32 21.39
N MET A 305 -6.43 6.24 20.96
CA MET A 305 -5.03 6.27 20.55
C MET A 305 -4.78 7.21 19.36
N ILE A 306 -5.67 7.23 18.36
CA ILE A 306 -5.55 8.15 17.21
C ILE A 306 -5.68 9.61 17.68
N VAL A 307 -6.69 9.93 18.49
CA VAL A 307 -6.90 11.29 19.00
C VAL A 307 -5.69 11.76 19.82
N ALA A 308 -5.19 10.92 20.72
CA ALA A 308 -4.00 11.21 21.50
C ALA A 308 -2.76 11.39 20.60
N ALA A 309 -2.60 10.56 19.57
CA ALA A 309 -1.48 10.66 18.63
C ALA A 309 -1.53 11.96 17.80
N GLN A 310 -2.72 12.39 17.41
CA GLN A 310 -2.95 13.68 16.74
C GLN A 310 -2.64 14.87 17.64
N GLN A 311 -2.71 14.70 18.96
CA GLN A 311 -2.30 15.68 19.97
C GLN A 311 -0.81 15.60 20.33
N GLY A 312 -0.04 14.76 19.63
CA GLY A 312 1.41 14.67 19.78
C GLY A 312 1.92 13.44 20.54
N ILE A 313 1.04 12.59 21.06
CA ILE A 313 1.48 11.31 21.65
C ILE A 313 2.11 10.42 20.56
N ARG A 314 3.11 9.64 20.94
CA ARG A 314 3.81 8.70 20.04
C ARG A 314 3.80 7.32 20.67
N TYR A 315 3.41 6.33 19.87
CA TYR A 315 3.31 4.94 20.28
C TYR A 315 4.47 4.12 19.70
N THR A 316 4.91 3.12 20.46
CA THR A 316 5.80 2.05 20.00
C THR A 316 5.12 0.71 20.23
N ARG A 317 5.69 -0.39 19.71
CA ARG A 317 5.11 -1.73 19.91
C ARG A 317 5.13 -2.17 21.39
N GLU A 318 5.94 -1.51 22.19
CA GLU A 318 6.09 -1.70 23.63
C GLU A 318 5.17 -0.77 24.46
N SER A 319 4.36 0.07 23.82
CA SER A 319 3.36 0.89 24.51
C SER A 319 2.32 0.02 25.23
N ALA A 320 1.84 0.48 26.39
CA ALA A 320 0.87 -0.27 27.19
C ALA A 320 -0.46 -0.45 26.46
N GLU A 321 -0.83 0.54 25.66
CA GLU A 321 -2.01 0.58 24.82
C GLU A 321 -1.96 -0.49 23.74
N ILE A 322 -0.78 -0.75 23.16
CA ILE A 322 -0.58 -1.84 22.20
C ILE A 322 -0.68 -3.19 22.89
N ARG A 323 -0.11 -3.35 24.10
CA ARG A 323 -0.27 -4.57 24.89
C ARG A 323 -1.74 -4.86 25.25
N GLN A 324 -2.55 -3.84 25.47
CA GLN A 324 -3.99 -4.02 25.71
C GLN A 324 -4.69 -4.55 24.45
N LEU A 325 -4.30 -4.10 23.26
CA LEU A 325 -4.80 -4.69 22.01
C LEU A 325 -4.44 -6.17 21.91
N GLU A 326 -3.21 -6.58 22.27
CA GLU A 326 -2.83 -8.01 22.26
C GLU A 326 -3.79 -8.88 23.07
N VAL A 327 -4.26 -8.39 24.21
CA VAL A 327 -5.23 -9.10 25.06
C VAL A 327 -6.60 -9.16 24.39
N MET A 328 -7.05 -8.07 23.76
CA MET A 328 -8.35 -8.01 23.08
C MET A 328 -8.43 -8.91 21.83
N TYR A 329 -7.31 -9.03 21.09
CA TYR A 329 -7.18 -9.86 19.89
C TYR A 329 -6.74 -11.31 20.17
N ALA A 330 -6.48 -11.67 21.43
CA ALA A 330 -6.06 -13.01 21.79
C ALA A 330 -7.10 -14.05 21.35
N PHE A 331 -6.61 -15.13 20.75
CA PHE A 331 -7.46 -16.25 20.37
C PHE A 331 -7.98 -16.96 21.62
N SER A 332 -9.30 -17.20 21.69
CA SER A 332 -9.93 -17.91 22.80
C SER A 332 -10.79 -19.05 22.27
N GLU A 333 -10.40 -20.29 22.56
CA GLU A 333 -11.15 -21.48 22.12
C GLU A 333 -12.58 -21.53 22.69
N THR A 334 -12.82 -20.88 23.83
CA THR A 334 -14.12 -20.81 24.49
C THR A 334 -15.12 -19.87 23.81
N ALA A 335 -14.67 -18.98 22.91
CA ALA A 335 -15.53 -18.01 22.24
C ALA A 335 -16.27 -18.58 21.00
N HIS A 336 -15.90 -19.77 20.54
CA HIS A 336 -16.34 -20.32 19.24
C HIS A 336 -17.72 -21.02 19.24
N CYS A 337 -18.56 -20.82 20.25
CA CYS A 337 -19.92 -21.36 20.26
C CYS A 337 -20.97 -20.50 19.54
N ILE A 338 -20.59 -19.46 18.78
CA ILE A 338 -21.55 -18.63 18.05
C ILE A 338 -21.16 -18.61 16.56
N THR A 339 -21.86 -19.43 15.77
CA THR A 339 -21.78 -19.49 14.32
C THR A 339 -22.09 -18.11 13.72
N PRO A 340 -21.25 -17.54 12.84
CA PRO A 340 -21.59 -16.31 12.15
C PRO A 340 -22.75 -16.55 11.17
N ALA A 341 -23.69 -15.60 11.12
CA ALA A 341 -24.76 -15.60 10.13
C ALA A 341 -24.17 -15.48 8.71
N PRO A 342 -24.75 -16.16 7.70
CA PRO A 342 -24.22 -16.12 6.35
C PRO A 342 -24.29 -14.70 5.78
N VAL A 343 -23.14 -14.20 5.33
CA VAL A 343 -23.06 -12.96 4.55
C VAL A 343 -23.71 -13.24 3.20
N LEU A 344 -24.84 -12.57 2.91
CA LEU A 344 -25.49 -12.67 1.61
C LEU A 344 -24.59 -12.06 0.52
N PRO A 345 -24.46 -12.70 -0.65
CA PRO A 345 -23.66 -12.16 -1.73
C PRO A 345 -24.26 -10.85 -2.24
N VAL A 346 -23.45 -9.80 -2.23
CA VAL A 346 -23.78 -8.52 -2.86
C VAL A 346 -23.94 -8.75 -4.36
N GLN A 347 -25.17 -8.63 -4.85
CA GLN A 347 -25.45 -8.63 -6.29
C GLN A 347 -24.69 -7.47 -6.93
N ALA A 348 -23.93 -7.79 -7.97
CA ALA A 348 -23.22 -6.82 -8.79
C ALA A 348 -24.22 -5.84 -9.42
N ALA A 349 -24.24 -4.60 -8.93
CA ALA A 349 -24.94 -3.51 -9.59
C ALA A 349 -24.21 -3.21 -10.91
N LEU A 350 -24.84 -3.60 -12.01
CA LEU A 350 -24.50 -3.17 -13.36
C LEU A 350 -24.63 -1.65 -13.43
N PHE A 351 -23.50 -0.95 -13.54
CA PHE A 351 -23.47 0.46 -13.91
C PHE A 351 -23.98 0.61 -15.34
N VAL A 352 -25.18 1.18 -15.49
CA VAL A 352 -25.61 1.83 -16.73
C VAL A 352 -25.20 3.30 -16.59
N LEU A 353 -24.27 3.74 -17.43
CA LEU A 353 -23.90 5.15 -17.56
C LEU A 353 -24.81 5.84 -18.58
N PRO A 354 -25.21 7.11 -18.36
CA PRO A 354 -25.60 8.02 -19.43
C PRO A 354 -24.39 8.55 -20.22
#